data_AF-A0A3P3E499-F1
#
_entry.id   AF-A0A3P3E499-F1
#
_cell.length_a   1.000
_cell.length_b   1.000
_cell.length_c   1.000
_cell.angle_alpha   90.00
_cell.angle_beta   90.00
_cell.angle_gamma   90.00
#
_symmetry.space_group_name_H-M   'P 1'
#
loop_
_entity.id
_entity.type
_entity.pdbx_description
1 polymer ?
#
loop_
_entity_poly.entity_id
_entity_poly.type
_entity_poly.pdbx_seq_one_letter_code
_entity_poly.pdbx_strand_id
1 'polypeptide(L)'
;MSKHITPAQAAALIPDDAVVSVSSSSGLGCPDLMLKAIGERFEAAGHPRDLTMLHPIAAGDMSGIKGVDYIAQKGLLKTIIGGSYPSGPST
;
A
#
# COMPACT_ATOMS: atom_id res chain seq x y z
N MET A 1 23.00 -9.16 12.76
CA MET A 1 21.56 -9.49 12.62
C MET A 1 21.18 -9.47 11.16
N SER A 2 20.36 -10.42 10.71
CA SER A 2 19.82 -10.43 9.34
C SER A 2 18.76 -9.34 9.18
N LYS A 3 18.73 -8.66 8.03
CA LYS A 3 17.70 -7.66 7.67
C LYS A 3 16.60 -8.24 6.77
N HIS A 4 16.67 -9.54 6.45
CA HIS A 4 15.74 -10.18 5.53
C HIS A 4 14.55 -10.72 6.33
N ILE A 5 13.37 -10.23 5.99
CA ILE A 5 12.07 -10.65 6.54
C ILE A 5 11.08 -10.82 5.39
N THR A 6 9.99 -11.56 5.63
CA THR A 6 8.93 -11.74 4.64
C THR A 6 8.07 -10.48 4.51
N PRO A 7 7.32 -10.30 3.41
CA PRO A 7 6.37 -9.19 3.29
C PRO A 7 5.31 -9.17 4.40
N ALA A 8 4.83 -10.34 4.84
CA ALA A 8 3.89 -10.42 5.97
C ALA A 8 4.51 -9.94 7.28
N GLN A 9 5.77 -10.31 7.55
CA GLN A 9 6.51 -9.81 8.70
C GLN A 9 6.74 -8.29 8.61
N ALA A 10 7.08 -7.77 7.43
CA ALA A 10 7.24 -6.34 7.22
C ALA A 10 5.92 -5.57 7.40
N ALA A 11 4.81 -6.11 6.86
CA ALA A 11 3.48 -5.53 7.01
C ALA A 11 3.10 -5.44 8.49
N ALA A 12 3.45 -6.46 9.30
CA ALA A 12 3.19 -6.51 10.73
C ALA A 12 3.87 -5.38 11.54
N LEU A 13 4.92 -4.76 11.00
CA LEU A 13 5.63 -3.66 11.66
C LEU A 13 4.94 -2.30 11.51
N ILE A 14 3.92 -2.20 10.67
CA ILE A 14 3.19 -0.93 10.43
C ILE A 14 2.12 -0.77 11.52
N PRO A 15 2.19 0.25 12.40
CA PRO A 15 1.16 0.47 13.40
C PRO A 15 -0.08 1.17 12.79
N ASP A 16 -1.17 1.21 13.55
CA ASP A 16 -2.31 2.09 13.27
C ASP A 16 -1.87 3.56 13.21
N ASP A 17 -2.60 4.39 12.46
CA ASP A 17 -2.35 5.83 12.25
C ASP A 17 -0.99 6.17 11.61
N ALA A 18 -0.23 5.18 11.13
CA ALA A 18 1.07 5.42 10.52
C ALA A 18 0.98 6.27 9.24
N VAL A 19 2.00 7.11 9.04
CA VAL A 19 2.24 7.78 7.76
C VAL A 19 3.22 6.93 6.95
N VAL A 20 2.77 6.43 5.80
CA VAL A 20 3.55 5.52 4.94
C VAL A 20 3.79 6.18 3.59
N SER A 21 5.06 6.30 3.20
CA SER A 21 5.44 6.82 1.89
C SER A 21 5.75 5.69 0.93
N VAL A 22 5.20 5.78 -0.29
CA VAL A 22 5.44 4.82 -1.37
C VAL A 22 6.14 5.53 -2.52
N SER A 23 7.40 5.21 -2.74
CA SER A 23 8.22 5.77 -3.82
C SER A 23 8.12 4.89 -5.06
N SER A 24 7.17 5.20 -5.95
CA SER A 24 6.97 4.51 -7.23
C SER A 24 6.61 5.50 -8.33
N SER A 25 6.73 5.08 -9.59
CA SER A 25 6.21 5.79 -10.76
C SER A 25 5.27 4.88 -11.54
N SER A 26 3.98 4.85 -11.17
CA SER A 26 3.04 3.87 -11.71
C SER A 26 3.53 2.44 -11.45
N GLY A 27 3.56 1.57 -12.45
CA GLY A 27 4.14 0.23 -12.37
C GLY A 27 5.66 0.21 -12.16
N LEU A 28 6.37 1.27 -12.52
CA LEU A 28 7.82 1.33 -12.38
C LEU A 28 8.22 1.47 -10.90
N GLY A 29 8.87 0.43 -10.39
CA GLY A 29 9.26 0.37 -8.97
C GLY A 29 8.07 0.27 -8.02
N CYS A 30 6.89 -0.12 -8.51
CA CYS A 30 5.73 -0.37 -7.65
C CYS A 30 6.07 -1.50 -6.65
N PRO A 31 6.03 -1.25 -5.33
CA PRO A 31 6.22 -2.31 -4.34
C PRO A 31 4.94 -3.13 -4.19
N ASP A 32 4.45 -3.71 -5.30
CA ASP A 32 3.14 -4.34 -5.43
C ASP A 32 2.93 -5.46 -4.39
N LEU A 33 3.96 -6.30 -4.21
CA LEU A 33 3.97 -7.35 -3.18
C LEU A 33 3.83 -6.81 -1.76
N MET A 34 4.40 -5.64 -1.47
CA MET A 34 4.31 -5.02 -0.16
C MET A 34 2.91 -4.41 0.06
N LEU A 35 2.37 -3.72 -0.96
CA LEU A 35 1.01 -3.16 -0.90
C LEU A 35 -0.04 -4.27 -0.73
N LYS A 36 0.14 -5.38 -1.45
CA LYS A 36 -0.64 -6.61 -1.27
C LYS A 36 -0.56 -7.13 0.16
N ALA A 37 0.63 -7.28 0.72
CA ALA A 37 0.81 -7.80 2.08
C ALA A 37 0.18 -6.90 3.15
N ILE A 38 0.16 -5.58 2.96
CA ILE A 38 -0.56 -4.65 3.86
C ILE A 38 -2.07 -4.90 3.79
N GLY A 39 -2.62 -4.98 2.58
CA GLY A 39 -4.04 -5.28 2.36
C GLY A 39 -4.46 -6.63 2.96
N GLU A 40 -3.68 -7.68 2.72
CA GLU A 40 -3.93 -9.02 3.28
C GLU A 40 -3.84 -9.05 4.80
N ARG A 41 -2.90 -8.32 5.40
CA ARG A 41 -2.80 -8.20 6.87
C ARG A 41 -4.05 -7.54 7.45
N PHE A 42 -4.53 -6.46 6.83
CA PHE A 42 -5.73 -5.78 7.29
C PHE A 42 -6.96 -6.67 7.19
N GLU A 43 -7.15 -7.39 6.08
CA GLU A 43 -8.24 -8.35 5.94
C GLU A 43 -8.21 -9.45 7.01
N ALA A 44 -7.01 -9.96 7.34
CA ALA A 44 -6.86 -11.03 8.31
C ALA A 44 -7.01 -10.58 9.78
N ALA A 45 -6.53 -9.37 10.11
CA ALA A 45 -6.39 -8.93 11.51
C ALA A 45 -7.21 -7.68 11.87
N GLY A 46 -7.80 -6.99 10.89
CA GLY A 46 -8.43 -5.68 11.06
C GLY A 46 -7.44 -4.52 11.30
N HIS A 47 -6.14 -4.77 11.16
CA HIS A 47 -5.04 -3.82 11.41
C HIS A 47 -3.95 -3.91 10.32
N PRO A 48 -3.27 -2.82 9.96
CA PRO A 48 -3.34 -1.50 10.59
C PRO A 48 -4.56 -0.68 10.16
N ARG A 49 -4.99 0.26 10.99
CA ARG A 49 -6.13 1.16 10.70
C ARG A 49 -5.67 2.58 10.44
N ASP A 50 -6.50 3.31 9.71
CA ASP A 50 -6.44 4.76 9.60
C ASP A 50 -5.11 5.32 9.06
N LEU A 51 -4.47 4.58 8.14
CA LEU A 51 -3.21 4.98 7.52
C LEU A 51 -3.34 6.28 6.72
N THR A 52 -2.28 7.08 6.78
CA THR A 52 -2.03 8.19 5.85
C THR A 52 -0.96 7.77 4.85
N MET A 53 -1.31 7.68 3.57
CA MET A 53 -0.37 7.27 2.53
C MET A 53 0.10 8.47 1.69
N LEU A 54 1.40 8.55 1.43
CA LEU A 54 2.01 9.53 0.54
C LEU A 54 2.46 8.86 -0.76
N HIS A 55 1.90 9.30 -1.89
CA HIS A 55 2.21 8.81 -3.24
C HIS A 55 2.61 9.97 -4.16
N PRO A 56 3.91 10.22 -4.42
CA PRO A 56 4.32 11.23 -5.40
C PRO A 56 3.73 10.96 -6.79
N ILE A 57 3.68 9.69 -7.19
CA ILE A 57 2.95 9.19 -8.36
C ILE A 57 2.16 7.95 -7.89
N ALA A 58 0.93 7.81 -8.36
CA ALA A 58 0.08 6.64 -8.07
C ALA A 58 0.86 5.32 -8.27
N ALA A 59 0.75 4.39 -7.32
CA ALA A 59 1.35 3.06 -7.43
C ALA A 59 0.38 2.09 -8.10
N GLY A 60 0.85 1.35 -9.11
CA GLY A 60 0.01 0.54 -10.00
C GLY A 60 -0.07 1.11 -11.41
N ASP A 61 -0.63 0.38 -12.37
CA ASP A 61 -0.50 0.71 -13.81
C ASP A 61 -1.78 0.61 -14.64
N MET A 62 -2.94 0.41 -14.00
CA MET A 62 -4.22 0.21 -14.70
C MET A 62 -4.24 -0.99 -15.66
N SER A 63 -3.18 -1.79 -15.71
CA SER A 63 -2.88 -2.81 -16.74
C SER A 63 -2.41 -4.12 -16.10
N GLY A 64 -2.87 -4.41 -14.88
CA GLY A 64 -2.61 -5.64 -14.13
C GLY A 64 -1.79 -5.47 -12.85
N ILE A 65 -1.04 -4.37 -12.69
CA ILE A 65 -0.36 -4.05 -11.43
C ILE A 65 -1.32 -3.23 -10.56
N LYS A 66 -1.91 -3.92 -9.57
CA LYS A 66 -2.95 -3.36 -8.69
C LYS A 66 -2.47 -2.22 -7.82
N GLY A 67 -1.27 -2.29 -7.26
CA GLY A 67 -0.69 -1.22 -6.44
C GLY A 67 -1.61 -0.75 -5.32
N VAL A 68 -2.05 0.52 -5.38
CA VAL A 68 -2.93 1.13 -4.36
C VAL A 68 -4.25 0.38 -4.17
N ASP A 69 -4.73 -0.37 -5.17
CA ASP A 69 -5.99 -1.11 -5.07
C ASP A 69 -5.99 -2.12 -3.92
N TYR A 70 -4.83 -2.71 -3.57
CA TYR A 70 -4.72 -3.63 -2.45
C TYR A 70 -5.02 -2.99 -1.10
N ILE A 71 -4.74 -1.68 -0.97
CA ILE A 71 -4.88 -0.93 0.28
C ILE A 71 -6.11 -0.03 0.27
N ALA A 72 -6.84 0.07 -0.84
CA ALA A 72 -8.07 0.85 -1.01
C ALA A 72 -9.27 0.24 -0.26
N GLN A 73 -9.11 -0.01 1.04
CA GLN A 73 -10.07 -0.68 1.90
C GLN A 73 -10.57 0.25 3.01
N LYS A 74 -11.88 0.19 3.31
CA LYS A 74 -12.50 1.05 4.32
C LYS A 74 -11.96 0.72 5.71
N GLY A 75 -11.40 1.71 6.40
CA GLY A 75 -10.82 1.56 7.73
C GLY A 75 -9.32 1.27 7.74
N LEU A 76 -8.76 0.76 6.63
CA LEU A 76 -7.31 0.68 6.43
C LEU A 76 -6.74 2.07 6.10
N LEU A 77 -7.34 2.75 5.11
CA LEU A 77 -6.92 4.09 4.71
C LEU A 77 -7.82 5.16 5.31
N LYS A 78 -7.20 6.19 5.88
CA LYS A 78 -7.84 7.44 6.29
C LYS A 78 -7.59 8.56 5.28
N THR A 79 -6.37 8.68 4.77
CA THR A 79 -5.96 9.79 3.88
C THR A 79 -4.97 9.31 2.83
N ILE A 80 -5.11 9.80 1.58
CA ILE A 80 -4.07 9.73 0.55
C ILE A 80 -3.64 11.14 0.18
N ILE A 81 -2.34 11.41 0.30
CA ILE A 81 -1.67 12.60 -0.21
C ILE A 81 -0.97 12.20 -1.51
N GLY A 82 -1.49 12.64 -2.65
CA GLY A 82 -1.01 12.26 -3.97
C GLY A 82 -0.46 13.44 -4.77
N GLY A 83 0.68 13.25 -5.44
CA GLY A 83 1.07 14.10 -6.58
C GLY A 83 0.31 13.73 -7.86
N SER A 84 -0.08 12.46 -7.97
CA SER A 84 -1.11 11.96 -8.88
C SER A 84 -1.95 10.88 -8.19
N TYR A 85 -3.15 10.64 -8.72
CA TYR A 85 -4.08 9.63 -8.22
C TYR A 85 -4.37 8.58 -9.29
N PRO A 86 -4.73 7.33 -8.93
CA PRO A 86 -5.16 6.33 -9.89
C PRO A 86 -6.34 6.85 -10.72
N SER A 87 -6.29 6.66 -12.04
CA SER A 87 -7.38 7.05 -12.94
C SER A 87 -8.61 6.14 -12.83
N GLY A 88 -8.46 4.98 -12.18
CA GLY A 88 -9.50 3.99 -11.92
C GLY A 88 -8.91 2.76 -11.23
N PRO A 89 -9.67 1.66 -11.11
CA PRO A 89 -9.13 0.39 -10.64
C PRO A 89 -8.30 -0.28 -11.74
N SER A 90 -7.26 -1.02 -11.34
CA SER A 90 -6.51 -1.88 -12.26
C SER A 90 -7.32 -3.13 -12.57
N THR A 91 -7.63 -3.32 -13.85
CA THR A 91 -8.39 -4.47 -14.38
C THR A 91 -7.49 -5.56 -14.92
#